data_AF-A0AAW1IWF2-F1
#
_entry.id   AF-A0AAW1IWF2-F1
#
_cell.length_a   1.000
_cell.length_b   1.000
_cell.length_c   1.000
_cell.angle_alpha   90.00
_cell.angle_beta   90.00
_cell.angle_gamma   90.00
#
_symmetry.space_group_name_H-M   'P 1'
#
loop_
_entity.id
_entity.type
_entity.pdbx_description
1 polymer ?
#
loop_
_entity_poly.entity_id
_entity_poly.type
_entity_poly.pdbx_seq_one_letter_code
_entity_poly.pdbx_strand_id
1 'polypeptide(L)'
;MWRPFAECVSDRDVHSDDESGARKRKYLSQDAKQILLNIYNTLMEENNEGQTKNIQRTSQLTKVPIGTIYKTIKNNAEPRKQRSDKGAPRKIKEYEIDIIRQQVYCMYRENVVPTIESLHKKVNHPYLKNGFVLLYCQIYQKVV
;
A
#
# COMPACT_ATOMS: atom_id res chain seq x y z
N MET A 1 19.70 -26.44 -20.07
CA MET A 1 18.51 -26.33 -20.96
C MET A 1 17.55 -25.32 -20.36
N TRP A 2 17.24 -24.25 -21.09
CA TRP A 2 16.21 -23.27 -20.73
C TRP A 2 14.82 -23.83 -21.07
N ARG A 3 13.82 -23.67 -20.19
CA ARG A 3 12.41 -24.02 -20.49
C ARG A 3 11.68 -22.84 -21.15
N PRO A 4 10.79 -23.07 -22.13
CA PRO A 4 9.99 -22.01 -22.75
C PRO A 4 8.95 -21.46 -21.77
N PHE A 5 8.67 -20.16 -21.86
CA PHE A 5 7.74 -19.40 -21.01
C PHE A 5 6.24 -19.77 -21.16
N ALA A 6 5.92 -20.85 -21.87
CA ALA A 6 4.56 -21.18 -22.30
C ALA A 6 3.76 -22.05 -21.29
N GLU A 7 4.38 -22.54 -20.21
CA GLU A 7 3.75 -23.52 -19.29
C GLU A 7 3.25 -22.95 -17.95
N CYS A 8 3.24 -21.64 -17.72
CA CYS A 8 2.77 -21.05 -16.46
C CYS A 8 1.33 -20.50 -16.53
N VAL A 9 0.39 -21.22 -17.15
CA VAL A 9 -1.05 -20.89 -17.09
C VAL A 9 -1.89 -22.13 -16.77
N SER A 10 -1.71 -22.66 -15.56
CA SER A 10 -2.68 -23.45 -14.80
C SER A 10 -2.48 -23.01 -13.34
N ASP A 11 -3.41 -22.39 -12.63
CA ASP A 11 -4.85 -22.59 -12.59
C ASP A 11 -5.56 -21.23 -12.59
N ARG A 12 -6.59 -21.11 -13.43
CA ARG A 12 -7.59 -20.07 -13.25
C ARG A 12 -8.43 -20.47 -12.05
N ASP A 13 -8.37 -19.70 -10.98
CA ASP A 13 -9.44 -19.64 -10.00
C ASP A 13 -10.72 -19.18 -10.72
N VAL A 14 -11.46 -20.15 -11.24
CA VAL A 14 -12.84 -19.97 -11.69
C VAL A 14 -13.66 -19.88 -10.41
N HIS A 15 -13.69 -18.69 -9.81
CA HIS A 15 -14.80 -18.33 -8.93
C HIS A 15 -16.04 -18.16 -9.81
N SER A 16 -16.82 -19.24 -9.89
CA SER A 16 -18.18 -19.26 -10.39
C SER A 16 -19.09 -18.59 -9.37
N ASP A 17 -19.25 -17.28 -9.48
CA ASP A 17 -20.37 -16.57 -8.87
C ASP A 17 -21.41 -16.32 -9.95
N ASP A 18 -22.36 -17.26 -10.07
CA ASP A 18 -23.67 -17.00 -10.65
C ASP A 18 -24.41 -16.01 -9.74
N GLU A 19 -24.21 -14.73 -9.98
CA GLU A 19 -25.18 -13.69 -9.62
C GLU A 19 -25.31 -12.73 -10.80
N SER A 20 -26.55 -12.51 -11.24
CA SER A 20 -26.94 -11.51 -12.24
C SER A 20 -26.77 -10.09 -11.69
N GLY A 21 -25.59 -9.76 -11.18
CA GLY A 21 -25.21 -8.45 -10.72
C GLY A 21 -24.65 -7.64 -11.89
N ALA A 22 -25.26 -6.49 -12.18
CA ALA A 22 -24.73 -5.53 -13.13
C ALA A 22 -23.22 -5.40 -12.97
N ARG A 23 -22.44 -5.74 -14.01
CA ARG A 23 -20.97 -5.69 -14.00
C ARG A 23 -20.54 -4.33 -13.47
N LYS A 24 -20.10 -4.28 -12.20
CA LYS A 24 -19.64 -3.03 -11.58
C LYS A 24 -18.53 -2.48 -12.46
N ARG A 25 -18.70 -1.25 -12.95
CA ARG A 25 -17.69 -0.59 -13.78
C ARG A 25 -16.40 -0.53 -12.98
N LYS A 26 -15.41 -1.36 -13.34
CA LYS A 26 -14.08 -1.32 -12.73
C LYS A 26 -13.38 -0.05 -13.19
N TYR A 27 -13.12 0.85 -12.25
CA TYR A 27 -12.34 2.06 -12.51
C TYR A 27 -10.86 1.69 -12.70
N LEU A 28 -10.17 2.46 -13.53
CA LEU A 28 -8.72 2.32 -13.71
C LEU A 28 -8.00 2.67 -12.40
N SER A 29 -7.04 1.83 -11.98
CA SER A 29 -6.21 2.11 -10.80
C SER A 29 -5.39 3.39 -10.99
N GLN A 30 -4.98 4.02 -9.89
CA GLN A 30 -4.18 5.24 -9.95
C GLN A 30 -2.82 4.99 -10.62
N ASP A 31 -2.17 3.87 -10.29
CA ASP A 31 -0.88 3.50 -10.87
C ASP A 31 -1.00 3.32 -12.38
N ALA A 32 -2.09 2.72 -12.86
CA ALA A 32 -2.36 2.59 -14.29
C ALA A 32 -2.59 3.95 -14.97
N LYS A 33 -3.25 4.90 -14.30
CA LYS A 33 -3.36 6.28 -14.81
C LYS A 33 -2.01 6.98 -14.90
N GLN A 34 -1.14 6.75 -13.93
CA GLN A 34 0.21 7.31 -13.92
C GLN A 34 1.06 6.73 -15.06
N ILE A 35 0.99 5.42 -15.28
CA ILE A 35 1.66 4.76 -16.40
C ILE A 35 1.17 5.32 -17.74
N LEU A 36 -0.16 5.50 -17.90
CA LEU A 36 -0.73 6.13 -19.10
C LEU A 36 -0.19 7.54 -19.35
N LEU A 37 -0.10 8.36 -18.31
CA LEU A 37 0.44 9.72 -18.39
C LEU A 37 1.92 9.72 -18.75
N ASN A 38 2.72 8.85 -18.14
CA ASN A 38 4.14 8.74 -18.44
C ASN A 38 4.36 8.37 -19.92
N ILE A 39 3.66 7.34 -20.41
CA ILE A 39 3.77 6.92 -21.82
C ILE A 39 3.34 8.06 -22.76
N TYR A 40 2.24 8.76 -22.44
CA TYR A 40 1.79 9.89 -23.24
C TYR A 40 2.81 11.04 -23.25
N ASN A 41 3.40 11.39 -22.11
CA ASN A 41 4.41 12.45 -22.02
C ASN A 41 5.67 12.09 -22.82
N THR A 42 6.15 10.84 -22.71
CA THR A 42 7.29 10.36 -23.50
C THR A 42 7.00 10.45 -25.01
N LEU A 43 5.80 10.07 -25.45
CA LEU A 43 5.41 10.20 -26.87
C LEU A 43 5.30 11.65 -27.34
N MET A 44 4.90 12.56 -26.45
CA MET A 44 4.90 14.00 -26.73
C MET A 44 6.33 14.54 -26.90
N GLU A 45 7.28 14.10 -26.07
CA GLU A 45 8.69 14.48 -26.15
C GLU A 45 9.39 13.92 -27.38
N GLU A 46 9.13 12.66 -27.75
CA GLU A 46 9.82 11.98 -28.84
C GLU A 46 9.34 12.38 -30.24
N ASN A 47 8.03 12.48 -30.45
CA ASN A 47 7.50 12.53 -31.82
C ASN A 47 6.91 13.87 -32.23
N ASN A 48 6.58 14.79 -31.31
CA ASN A 48 5.94 16.09 -31.62
C ASN A 48 4.77 16.02 -32.64
N GLU A 49 4.16 14.83 -32.81
CA GLU A 49 3.20 14.51 -33.87
C GLU A 49 1.79 15.06 -33.59
N GLY A 50 1.65 15.88 -32.54
CA GLY A 50 0.41 16.47 -32.10
C GLY A 50 -0.40 15.58 -31.17
N GLN A 51 -1.25 16.22 -30.37
CA GLN A 51 -1.97 15.62 -29.26
C GLN A 51 -2.79 14.38 -29.66
N THR A 52 -3.51 14.46 -30.78
CA THR A 52 -4.45 13.42 -31.22
C THR A 52 -3.74 12.12 -31.63
N LYS A 53 -2.61 12.23 -32.34
CA LYS A 53 -1.82 11.07 -32.78
C LYS A 53 -1.17 10.38 -31.59
N ASN A 54 -0.64 11.16 -30.65
CA ASN A 54 -0.03 10.63 -29.43
C ASN A 54 -1.06 9.89 -28.57
N ILE A 55 -2.29 10.41 -28.42
CA ILE A 55 -3.37 9.70 -27.71
C ILE A 55 -3.72 8.36 -28.37
N GLN A 56 -3.82 8.33 -29.71
CA GLN A 56 -4.07 7.09 -30.44
C GLN A 56 -2.94 6.09 -30.24
N ARG A 57 -1.69 6.56 -30.26
CA ARG A 57 -0.51 5.71 -30.04
C ARG A 57 -0.46 5.17 -28.62
N THR A 58 -0.73 5.99 -27.61
CA THR A 58 -0.86 5.55 -26.21
C THR A 58 -1.95 4.48 -26.08
N SER A 59 -3.08 4.63 -26.78
CA SER A 59 -4.16 3.62 -26.81
C SER A 59 -3.70 2.28 -27.39
N GLN A 60 -2.94 2.32 -28.48
CA GLN A 60 -2.40 1.11 -29.11
C GLN A 60 -1.41 0.37 -28.21
N LEU A 61 -0.57 1.10 -27.47
CA LEU A 61 0.43 0.53 -26.56
C LEU A 61 -0.18 -0.05 -25.28
N THR A 62 -1.12 0.68 -24.67
CA THR A 62 -1.68 0.31 -23.36
C THR A 62 -2.96 -0.51 -23.44
N LYS A 63 -3.53 -0.67 -24.64
CA LYS A 63 -4.84 -1.30 -24.90
C LYS A 63 -5.99 -0.69 -24.10
N VAL A 64 -5.85 0.57 -23.71
CA VAL A 64 -6.89 1.34 -23.02
C VAL A 64 -7.70 2.13 -24.05
N PRO A 65 -9.05 2.18 -23.95
CA PRO A 65 -9.88 2.95 -24.86
C PRO A 65 -9.49 4.43 -24.92
N ILE A 66 -9.48 5.01 -26.11
CA ILE A 66 -9.12 6.41 -26.37
C ILE A 66 -9.87 7.38 -25.44
N GLY A 67 -11.17 7.17 -25.24
CA GLY A 67 -11.97 8.04 -24.35
C GLY A 67 -11.50 8.01 -22.89
N THR A 68 -10.99 6.88 -22.41
CA THR A 68 -10.42 6.74 -21.06
C THR A 68 -9.10 7.48 -20.95
N ILE A 69 -8.25 7.40 -21.99
CA ILE A 69 -6.97 8.11 -22.05
C ILE A 69 -7.20 9.61 -22.09
N TYR A 70 -8.11 10.08 -22.96
CA TYR A 70 -8.48 11.48 -23.06
C TYR A 70 -8.97 12.05 -21.72
N LYS A 71 -9.84 11.31 -21.01
CA LYS A 71 -10.29 11.68 -19.66
C LYS A 71 -9.15 11.72 -18.66
N THR A 72 -8.21 10.78 -18.75
CA THR A 72 -7.07 10.71 -17.83
C THR A 72 -6.09 11.86 -18.02
N ILE A 73 -5.81 12.23 -19.29
CA ILE A 73 -4.97 13.38 -19.64
C ILE A 73 -5.66 14.69 -19.24
N LYS A 74 -6.94 14.87 -19.61
CA LYS A 74 -7.68 16.11 -19.36
C LYS A 74 -7.85 16.42 -17.87
N ASN A 75 -8.11 15.40 -17.05
CA ASN A 75 -8.38 15.60 -15.63
C ASN A 75 -7.11 15.68 -14.79
N ASN A 76 -5.93 15.42 -15.37
CA ASN A 76 -4.71 15.02 -14.67
C ASN A 76 -4.97 13.83 -13.72
N ALA A 77 -3.94 13.05 -13.39
CA ALA A 77 -4.07 12.07 -12.32
C ALA A 77 -4.19 12.84 -11.00
N GLU A 78 -5.41 13.20 -10.59
CA GLU A 78 -5.64 13.84 -9.29
C GLU A 78 -4.92 13.04 -8.22
N PRO A 79 -4.13 13.67 -7.34
CA PRO A 79 -3.42 12.97 -6.30
C PRO A 79 -4.42 12.16 -5.48
N ARG A 80 -4.07 10.91 -5.18
CA ARG A 80 -4.91 9.99 -4.41
C ARG A 80 -5.39 10.72 -3.15
N LYS A 81 -6.70 10.95 -3.02
CA LYS A 81 -7.29 11.45 -1.77
C LYS A 81 -6.81 10.55 -0.64
N GLN A 82 -6.01 11.10 0.27
CA GLN A 82 -5.61 10.36 1.46
C GLN A 82 -6.88 10.04 2.22
N ARG A 83 -6.99 8.76 2.58
CA ARG A 83 -8.04 8.21 3.40
C ARG A 83 -8.14 9.02 4.70
N SER A 84 -9.25 9.73 4.91
CA SER A 84 -9.52 10.52 6.12
C SER A 84 -9.79 9.64 7.34
N ASP A 85 -9.95 8.32 7.13
CA ASP A 85 -10.16 7.28 8.13
C ASP A 85 -8.87 6.87 8.88
N LYS A 86 -7.71 7.46 8.56
CA LYS A 86 -6.53 7.32 9.42
C LYS A 86 -6.68 8.22 10.64
N GLY A 87 -7.39 7.73 11.65
CA GLY A 87 -7.33 8.30 13.00
C GLY A 87 -5.87 8.51 13.39
N ALA A 88 -5.57 9.66 14.01
CA ALA A 88 -4.20 9.95 14.41
C ALA A 88 -3.71 8.86 15.37
N PRO A 89 -2.49 8.31 15.17
CA PRO A 89 -1.93 7.36 16.12
C PRO A 89 -1.88 8.05 17.49
N ARG A 90 -2.40 7.36 18.50
CA ARG A 90 -2.37 7.87 19.87
C ARG A 90 -0.91 8.09 20.28
N LYS A 91 -0.58 9.31 20.70
CA LYS A 91 0.72 9.61 21.31
C LYS A 91 0.82 8.88 22.65
N ILE A 92 1.87 8.11 22.81
CA ILE A 92 2.21 7.45 24.07
C ILE A 92 2.75 8.51 25.02
N LYS A 93 2.24 8.55 26.24
CA LYS A 93 2.72 9.51 27.26
C LYS A 93 3.98 8.98 27.93
N GLU A 94 4.82 9.88 28.43
CA GLU A 94 6.13 9.52 29.00
C GLU A 94 6.04 8.51 30.16
N TYR A 95 5.05 8.67 31.05
CA TYR A 95 4.82 7.70 32.13
C TYR A 95 4.49 6.29 31.63
N GLU A 96 3.87 6.14 30.45
CA GLU A 96 3.55 4.83 29.87
C GLU A 96 4.82 4.13 29.35
N ILE A 97 5.76 4.93 28.84
CA ILE A 97 7.08 4.45 28.43
C ILE A 97 7.86 3.96 29.65
N ASP A 98 7.78 4.67 30.77
CA ASP A 98 8.48 4.30 32.00
C ASP A 98 7.97 2.99 32.60
N ILE A 99 6.65 2.75 32.59
CA ILE A 99 6.06 1.47 32.99
C ILE A 99 6.61 0.32 32.12
N ILE A 100 6.68 0.54 30.80
CA ILE A 100 7.22 -0.47 29.87
C ILE A 100 8.71 -0.71 30.13
N ARG A 101 9.50 0.35 30.33
CA ARG A 101 10.94 0.24 30.67
C ARG A 101 11.15 -0.55 31.95
N GLN A 102 10.41 -0.23 33.01
CA GLN A 102 10.50 -0.95 34.28
C GLN A 102 10.19 -2.44 34.10
N GLN A 103 9.17 -2.77 33.33
CA GLN A 103 8.83 -4.16 33.05
C GLN A 103 9.93 -4.88 32.26
N VAL A 104 10.51 -4.23 31.26
CA VAL A 104 11.64 -4.76 30.48
C VAL A 104 12.84 -5.04 31.39
N TYR A 105 13.19 -4.11 32.30
CA TYR A 105 14.27 -4.31 33.26
C TYR A 105 13.99 -5.45 34.24
N CYS A 106 12.76 -5.59 34.72
CA CYS A 106 12.37 -6.73 35.55
C CYS A 106 12.55 -8.06 34.81
N MET A 107 12.21 -8.13 33.52
CA MET A 107 12.40 -9.35 32.72
C MET A 107 13.87 -9.68 32.51
N TYR A 108 14.71 -8.70 32.23
CA TYR A 108 16.16 -8.93 32.14
C TYR A 108 16.75 -9.39 33.47
N ARG A 109 16.29 -8.83 34.60
CA ARG A 109 16.70 -9.28 35.94
C ARG A 109 16.31 -10.73 36.23
N GLU A 110 15.20 -11.18 35.66
CA GLU A 110 14.72 -12.57 35.73
C GLU A 110 15.40 -13.50 34.71
N ASN A 111 16.38 -13.01 33.92
CA ASN A 111 16.98 -13.72 32.78
C ASN A 111 15.96 -14.15 31.70
N VAL A 112 14.87 -13.40 31.55
CA VAL A 112 13.83 -13.63 30.53
C VAL A 112 13.99 -12.63 29.39
N VAL A 113 14.03 -13.12 28.15
CA VAL A 113 14.06 -12.25 26.96
C VAL A 113 12.71 -11.54 26.81
N PRO A 114 12.65 -10.20 26.83
CA PRO A 114 11.40 -9.46 26.76
C PRO A 114 10.84 -9.46 25.35
N THR A 115 9.84 -10.29 25.07
CA THR A 115 9.10 -10.27 23.79
C THR A 115 7.88 -9.35 23.87
N ILE A 116 7.39 -8.88 22.72
CA ILE A 116 6.18 -8.03 22.67
C ILE A 116 4.99 -8.71 23.35
N GLU A 117 4.80 -10.01 23.11
CA GLU A 117 3.71 -10.79 23.68
C GLU A 117 3.82 -10.93 25.20
N SER A 118 5.03 -11.15 25.72
CA SER A 118 5.26 -11.30 27.16
C SER A 118 5.13 -9.97 27.89
N LEU A 119 5.56 -8.87 27.27
CA LEU A 119 5.28 -7.51 27.77
C LEU A 119 3.78 -7.22 27.79
N HIS A 120 3.05 -7.57 26.72
CA HIS A 120 1.60 -7.37 26.68
C HIS A 120 0.86 -8.20 27.75
N LYS A 121 1.34 -9.40 28.07
CA LYS A 121 0.77 -10.27 29.13
C LYS A 121 1.07 -9.75 30.53
N LYS A 122 2.29 -9.26 30.80
CA LYS A 122 2.69 -8.78 32.13
C LYS A 122 2.22 -7.36 32.41
N VAL A 123 2.14 -6.50 31.40
CA VAL A 123 1.65 -5.13 31.53
C VAL A 123 0.12 -5.13 31.44
N ASN A 124 -0.53 -5.52 32.54
CA ASN A 124 -1.99 -5.49 32.71
C ASN A 124 -2.52 -4.06 32.94
N HIS A 125 -2.05 -3.09 32.15
CA HIS A 125 -2.48 -1.71 32.28
C HIS A 125 -3.66 -1.42 31.33
N PRO A 126 -4.80 -0.88 31.81
CA PRO A 126 -6.00 -0.68 30.99
C PRO A 126 -5.77 0.21 29.74
N TYR A 127 -4.70 1.02 29.73
CA TYR A 127 -4.39 1.96 28.64
C TYR A 127 -3.53 1.37 27.52
N LEU A 128 -3.08 0.13 27.65
CA LEU A 128 -2.05 -0.49 26.82
C LEU A 128 -2.58 -1.59 25.88
N LYS A 129 -3.88 -1.94 25.98
CA LYS A 129 -4.54 -2.97 25.17
C LYS A 129 -4.67 -2.67 23.66
N ASN A 130 -4.47 -1.43 23.21
CA ASN A 130 -4.81 -0.99 21.85
C ASN A 130 -3.67 -0.38 21.01
N GLY A 131 -2.38 -0.55 21.35
CA GLY A 131 -1.33 0.22 20.63
C GLY A 131 0.13 -0.20 20.75
N PHE A 132 0.46 -1.50 20.71
CA PHE A 132 1.84 -1.97 20.94
C PHE A 132 2.76 -2.06 19.71
N VAL A 133 2.25 -1.93 18.49
CA VAL A 133 3.05 -2.27 17.29
C VAL A 133 4.20 -1.28 17.01
N LEU A 134 4.16 -0.06 17.57
CA LEU A 134 5.15 1.00 17.28
C LEU A 134 6.25 1.17 18.35
N LEU A 135 6.12 0.52 19.52
CA LEU A 135 7.00 0.76 20.68
C LEU A 135 8.35 0.04 20.59
N TYR A 136 8.40 -1.12 19.94
CA TYR A 136 9.59 -1.96 19.97
C TYR A 136 10.77 -1.35 19.17
N CYS A 137 10.49 -0.61 18.09
CA CYS A 137 11.55 0.04 17.31
C CYS A 137 12.18 1.27 17.99
N GLN A 138 11.43 2.00 18.83
CA GLN A 138 11.95 3.24 19.44
C GLN A 138 12.86 2.98 20.65
N ILE A 139 12.63 1.91 21.40
CA ILE A 139 13.43 1.59 22.59
C ILE A 139 14.81 1.03 22.17
N TYR A 140 14.88 0.20 21.13
CA TYR A 140 16.16 -0.34 20.65
C TYR A 140 17.05 0.70 19.93
N GLN A 141 16.49 1.80 19.41
CA GLN A 141 17.28 2.87 18.77
C GLN A 141 17.98 3.82 19.75
N LYS A 142 17.67 3.78 21.06
CA LYS A 142 18.30 4.64 22.08
C LYS A 142 19.22 3.90 23.05
N VAL A 143 19.34 2.57 22.91
CA VAL A 143 20.11 1.69 23.82
C VAL A 143 21.38 1.15 23.12
N VAL A 144 21.62 1.53 21.86
CA VAL A 144 22.91 1.39 21.15
C VAL A 144 23.50 2.78 20.97
#